data_AF-A0A2D6Q755-F1
#
_entry.id   AF-A0A2D6Q755-F1
#
_cell.length_a   1.000
_cell.length_b   1.000
_cell.length_c   1.000
_cell.angle_alpha   90.00
_cell.angle_beta   90.00
_cell.angle_gamma   90.00
#
_symmetry.space_group_name_H-M   'P 1'
#
loop_
_entity.id
_entity.type
_entity.pdbx_description
1 polymer ?
#
loop_
_entity_poly.entity_id
_entity_poly.type
_entity_poly.pdbx_seq_one_letter_code
_entity_poly.pdbx_strand_id
1 'polypeptide(L)'
;MKGSKFVWGIVFILLLNFVAAGNGIPKDFDFKTGDYSLIDDLKDIKEQIGKVPANIVLERFNELDSSQRKLLIGEQLTHPGLLEKSNLDEFSETAVKQAIQKRFEVKVTSLGKLSRIKNGLLRAEFGRKDRFDFSGKKNWEIEIDKNGVIRVLKPSTIRVSRISNSDQFTFTKLITLKTEDFETKVQGLSVQKRKLYVRAGDAAEIGDYKIFTAKQRINIYFNQLPYSFGENYVSFTDDVVLGKGISIGSVKGGVVKVEPQPGNKLFHMNKRKYQRDSKGKPIKDKFTLVSDERTEMAIVVSGGDRLEVISRENNGKTPLIRHIGGRGQVLISNGRMKIKIRDGKLMVSPPPAFKGKGGSFDMRNSVAFELTSNKIKKQFLRTSSSNRYEFFNFDQDYVKGEDFFGRPLGGTNMDLKVSNLIEENMVKTMDDLKVRYPKITFGLRALDSKSNLPADYTEITSSLAQLIKNWLQGKPGVHHICSQIYFDTGDGAGATGILGKTEMIFGERSVDPSYFLKYPIRNLNPPMTVDHEFTHTQQGYIRGLEYIKLRDLRSKYEHSAKFGASMGRIEKLLISAAKKKYPSFTGKYTDILPEEYAQVWQIEHGKLLVAYQKSLGIN
;
A
#
# COMPACT_ATOMS: atom_id res chain seq x y z
N MET A 1 -38.96 96.02 67.67
CA MET A 1 -37.50 95.89 67.41
C MET A 1 -37.08 94.47 67.74
N LYS A 2 -36.88 93.62 66.72
CA LYS A 2 -36.40 92.22 66.85
C LYS A 2 -35.23 92.04 65.87
N GLY A 3 -34.04 91.85 66.42
CA GLY A 3 -32.80 91.67 65.66
C GLY A 3 -32.62 90.25 65.17
N SER A 4 -32.74 90.08 63.85
CA SER A 4 -31.80 89.38 62.95
C SER A 4 -31.10 88.11 63.45
N LYS A 5 -31.77 86.97 63.23
CA LYS A 5 -31.14 85.68 62.92
C LYS A 5 -30.70 85.73 61.45
N PHE A 6 -29.43 86.00 61.20
CA PHE A 6 -28.83 85.93 59.86
C PHE A 6 -27.43 85.36 60.05
N VAL A 7 -27.21 84.08 59.69
CA VAL A 7 -25.89 83.46 59.36
C VAL A 7 -26.04 81.97 58.97
N TRP A 8 -27.12 81.26 59.33
CA TRP A 8 -27.21 79.81 59.03
C TRP A 8 -27.79 79.43 57.65
N GLY A 9 -28.07 80.39 56.77
CA GLY A 9 -28.76 80.14 55.48
C GLY A 9 -27.86 79.91 54.26
N ILE A 10 -26.57 80.27 54.31
CA ILE A 10 -25.71 80.28 53.10
C ILE A 10 -24.68 79.14 53.09
N VAL A 11 -24.32 78.58 54.26
CA VAL A 11 -23.40 77.42 54.31
C VAL A 11 -24.13 76.09 54.02
N PHE A 12 -25.44 76.01 54.25
CA PHE A 12 -26.21 74.79 54.01
C PHE A 12 -26.59 74.57 52.52
N ILE A 13 -26.65 75.64 51.72
CA ILE A 13 -26.97 75.57 50.28
C ILE A 13 -25.72 75.30 49.43
N LEU A 14 -24.51 75.60 49.93
CA LEU A 14 -23.26 75.23 49.26
C LEU A 14 -22.78 73.80 49.61
N LEU A 15 -23.28 73.19 50.69
CA LEU A 15 -22.97 71.80 51.05
C LEU A 15 -23.98 70.77 50.53
N LEU A 16 -25.19 71.18 50.13
CA LEU A 16 -26.19 70.27 49.55
C LEU A 16 -26.06 70.04 48.04
N ASN A 17 -25.24 70.83 47.33
CA ASN A 17 -24.87 70.53 45.94
C ASN A 17 -23.73 69.51 45.81
N PHE A 18 -23.20 68.99 46.91
CA PHE A 18 -22.20 67.92 46.90
C PHE A 18 -22.76 66.53 47.24
N VAL A 19 -24.07 66.42 47.51
CA VAL A 19 -24.70 65.15 47.91
C VAL A 19 -25.91 64.86 47.03
N ALA A 20 -25.70 64.82 45.71
CA ALA A 20 -26.54 64.12 44.72
C ALA A 20 -25.94 64.20 43.29
N ALA A 21 -24.62 64.34 43.13
CA ALA A 21 -24.00 64.03 41.85
C ALA A 21 -24.05 62.51 41.72
N GLY A 22 -25.09 62.00 41.07
CA GLY A 22 -25.12 60.60 40.66
C GLY A 22 -23.81 60.30 39.93
N ASN A 23 -23.20 59.17 40.29
CA ASN A 23 -22.00 58.54 39.73
C ASN A 23 -22.16 58.23 38.23
N GLY A 24 -22.46 59.25 37.44
CA GLY A 24 -22.94 59.13 36.08
C GLY A 24 -22.01 59.88 35.17
N ILE A 25 -21.34 59.12 34.31
CA ILE A 25 -20.58 59.59 33.17
C ILE A 25 -21.27 60.82 32.54
N PRO A 26 -20.52 61.90 32.24
CA PRO A 26 -21.11 63.09 31.62
C PRO A 26 -21.97 62.71 30.43
N LYS A 27 -23.18 63.28 30.33
CA LYS A 27 -24.18 62.91 29.32
C LYS A 27 -23.65 62.97 27.88
N ASP A 28 -22.68 63.87 27.64
CA ASP A 28 -22.03 64.10 26.35
C ASP A 28 -20.55 63.64 26.34
N PHE A 29 -20.19 62.66 27.18
CA PHE A 29 -18.82 62.14 27.22
C PHE A 29 -18.46 61.42 25.92
N ASP A 30 -17.45 61.92 25.20
CA ASP A 30 -16.92 61.24 24.02
C ASP A 30 -15.99 60.10 24.46
N PHE A 31 -16.48 58.87 24.37
CA PHE A 31 -15.70 57.67 24.67
C PHE A 31 -14.52 57.40 23.73
N LYS A 32 -14.24 58.25 22.73
CA LYS A 32 -13.04 58.13 21.89
C LYS A 32 -11.96 59.13 22.26
N THR A 33 -12.35 60.33 22.71
CA THR A 33 -11.43 61.46 22.91
C THR A 33 -11.56 62.16 24.26
N GLY A 34 -12.53 61.75 25.08
CA GLY A 34 -12.87 62.39 26.35
C GLY A 34 -11.80 62.20 27.44
N ASP A 35 -11.86 63.07 28.44
CA ASP A 35 -10.96 63.04 29.58
C ASP A 35 -11.39 61.99 30.61
N TYR A 36 -10.67 60.86 30.63
CA TYR A 36 -10.97 59.72 31.50
C TYR A 36 -10.66 59.97 32.98
N SER A 37 -10.08 61.12 33.36
CA SER A 37 -10.02 61.52 34.77
C SER A 37 -11.39 61.91 35.33
N LEU A 38 -12.40 62.12 34.47
CA LEU A 38 -13.78 62.43 34.85
C LEU A 38 -14.64 61.17 35.07
N ILE A 39 -14.05 59.97 34.97
CA ILE A 39 -14.73 58.69 35.20
C ILE A 39 -14.08 57.98 36.39
N ASP A 40 -14.83 57.82 37.47
CA ASP A 40 -14.33 57.23 38.71
C ASP A 40 -14.08 55.73 38.61
N ASP A 41 -14.97 54.96 37.95
CA ASP A 41 -14.81 53.51 37.73
C ASP A 41 -15.27 53.11 36.31
N LEU A 42 -14.43 52.38 35.56
CA LEU A 42 -14.82 51.86 34.23
C LEU A 42 -15.95 50.81 34.30
N LYS A 43 -16.28 50.27 35.48
CA LYS A 43 -17.45 49.38 35.67
C LYS A 43 -18.77 50.05 35.29
N ASP A 44 -18.85 51.37 35.42
CA ASP A 44 -20.09 52.12 35.22
C ASP A 44 -20.43 52.31 33.72
N ILE A 45 -19.48 52.09 32.80
CA ILE A 45 -19.63 52.29 31.35
C ILE A 45 -19.81 50.98 30.55
N LYS A 46 -20.56 50.04 31.11
CA LYS A 46 -20.66 48.64 30.64
C LYS A 46 -20.81 48.48 29.11
N GLU A 47 -21.79 49.15 28.52
CA GLU A 47 -22.12 49.00 27.09
C GLU A 47 -21.19 49.79 26.16
N GLN A 48 -20.45 50.76 26.70
CA GLN A 48 -19.60 51.68 25.91
C GLN A 48 -18.12 51.29 25.94
N ILE A 49 -17.74 50.24 26.69
CA ILE A 49 -16.34 49.83 26.87
C ILE A 49 -15.61 49.56 25.55
N GLY A 50 -16.32 49.10 24.52
CA GLY A 50 -15.76 48.88 23.18
C GLY A 50 -15.36 50.16 22.43
N LYS A 51 -15.78 51.34 22.90
CA LYS A 51 -15.43 52.65 22.32
C LYS A 51 -14.17 53.27 22.96
N VAL A 52 -13.83 52.83 24.18
CA VAL A 52 -12.73 53.38 24.99
C VAL A 52 -11.36 53.16 24.33
N PRO A 53 -10.44 54.13 24.31
CA PRO A 53 -9.09 53.92 23.78
C PRO A 53 -8.33 52.79 24.47
N ALA A 54 -7.55 52.03 23.70
CA ALA A 54 -6.90 50.80 24.18
C ALA A 54 -5.88 51.04 25.33
N ASN A 55 -5.23 52.20 25.35
CA ASN A 55 -4.29 52.60 26.41
C ASN A 55 -5.01 52.78 27.76
N ILE A 56 -6.18 53.42 27.76
CA ILE A 56 -6.99 53.60 28.96
C ILE A 56 -7.50 52.25 29.48
N VAL A 57 -8.01 51.40 28.58
CA VAL A 57 -8.42 50.03 28.92
C VAL A 57 -7.25 49.24 29.54
N LEU A 58 -6.02 49.43 29.04
CA LEU A 58 -4.85 48.72 29.55
C LEU A 58 -4.46 49.15 30.97
N GLU A 59 -4.42 50.47 31.23
CA GLU A 59 -4.07 51.03 32.53
C GLU A 59 -5.05 50.59 33.62
N ARG A 60 -6.34 50.56 33.27
CA ARG A 60 -7.45 50.27 34.20
C ARG A 60 -8.05 48.87 34.01
N PHE A 61 -7.32 47.95 33.37
CA PHE A 61 -7.83 46.62 33.00
C PHE A 61 -8.39 45.81 34.19
N ASN A 62 -7.77 45.95 35.36
CA ASN A 62 -8.15 45.23 36.57
C ASN A 62 -9.51 45.65 37.13
N GLU A 63 -10.03 46.80 36.72
CA GLU A 63 -11.35 47.29 37.10
C GLU A 63 -12.46 46.58 36.31
N LEU A 64 -12.17 46.08 35.11
CA LEU A 64 -13.18 45.44 34.26
C LEU A 64 -13.56 44.05 34.76
N ASP A 65 -14.86 43.79 34.85
CA ASP A 65 -15.37 42.44 35.12
C ASP A 65 -15.31 41.54 33.85
N SER A 66 -15.56 40.24 34.01
CA SER A 66 -15.53 39.28 32.88
C SER A 66 -16.56 39.59 31.79
N SER A 67 -17.72 40.15 32.15
CA SER A 67 -18.75 40.51 31.17
C SER A 67 -18.32 41.70 30.32
N GLN A 68 -17.65 42.69 30.92
CA GLN A 68 -17.10 43.85 30.23
C GLN A 68 -15.90 43.49 29.35
N ARG A 69 -15.01 42.60 29.82
CA ARG A 69 -13.88 42.11 29.01
C ARG A 69 -14.35 41.46 27.71
N LYS A 70 -15.51 40.79 27.70
CA LYS A 70 -16.10 40.20 26.48
C LYS A 70 -16.60 41.23 25.47
N LEU A 71 -16.85 42.46 25.89
CA LEU A 71 -17.31 43.56 25.02
C LEU A 71 -16.15 44.31 24.35
N LEU A 72 -14.89 44.02 24.70
CA LEU A 72 -13.72 44.59 24.03
C LEU A 72 -13.66 44.15 22.56
N ILE A 73 -13.36 45.10 21.68
CA ILE A 73 -13.30 44.87 20.23
C ILE A 73 -11.89 44.52 19.76
N GLY A 74 -11.80 43.89 18.58
CA GLY A 74 -10.52 43.43 18.03
C GLY A 74 -9.47 44.53 17.88
N GLU A 75 -9.88 45.77 17.60
CA GLU A 75 -8.96 46.90 17.48
C GLU A 75 -8.27 47.25 18.80
N GLN A 76 -9.01 47.31 19.90
CA GLN A 76 -8.45 47.54 21.23
C GLN A 76 -7.46 46.42 21.59
N LEU A 77 -7.87 45.16 21.36
CA LEU A 77 -7.07 43.98 21.65
C LEU A 77 -5.80 43.87 20.79
N THR A 78 -5.62 44.67 19.72
CA THR A 78 -4.32 44.73 19.03
C THR A 78 -3.22 45.33 19.89
N HIS A 79 -3.57 46.08 20.93
CA HIS A 79 -2.59 46.68 21.84
C HIS A 79 -1.79 45.58 22.57
N PRO A 80 -0.44 45.63 22.55
CA PRO A 80 0.41 44.54 23.03
C PRO A 80 0.09 43.99 24.42
N GLY A 81 -0.16 44.89 25.36
CA GLY A 81 -0.41 44.53 26.75
C GLY A 81 -1.76 43.87 27.01
N LEU A 82 -2.80 44.14 26.21
CA LEU A 82 -4.16 43.69 26.55
C LEU A 82 -4.35 42.19 26.38
N LEU A 83 -3.91 41.62 25.25
CA LEU A 83 -3.98 40.17 25.00
C LEU A 83 -3.15 39.32 25.98
N GLU A 84 -2.19 39.93 26.67
CA GLU A 84 -1.29 39.22 27.59
C GLU A 84 -1.75 39.26 29.06
N LYS A 85 -2.69 40.16 29.39
CA LYS A 85 -3.18 40.38 30.76
C LYS A 85 -4.00 39.21 31.30
N SER A 86 -4.75 38.52 30.44
CA SER A 86 -5.68 37.48 30.87
C SER A 86 -5.75 36.26 29.94
N ASN A 87 -6.57 35.29 30.31
CA ASN A 87 -6.93 34.18 29.44
C ASN A 87 -7.82 34.67 28.29
N LEU A 88 -7.72 34.02 27.14
CA LEU A 88 -8.39 34.45 25.92
C LEU A 88 -9.91 34.22 25.95
N ASP A 89 -10.39 33.36 26.84
CA ASP A 89 -11.82 33.07 27.03
C ASP A 89 -12.57 34.11 27.88
N GLU A 90 -11.84 35.06 28.47
CA GLU A 90 -12.42 36.26 29.07
C GLU A 90 -12.81 37.33 28.04
N PHE A 91 -12.41 37.16 26.79
CA PHE A 91 -12.75 38.03 25.68
C PHE A 91 -13.71 37.33 24.70
N SER A 92 -14.31 38.10 23.79
CA SER A 92 -15.02 37.53 22.65
C SER A 92 -14.04 36.80 21.72
N GLU A 93 -14.30 35.53 21.40
CA GLU A 93 -13.43 34.72 20.54
C GLU A 93 -13.19 35.39 19.17
N THR A 94 -14.23 36.02 18.60
CA THR A 94 -14.16 36.75 17.34
C THR A 94 -13.21 37.95 17.43
N ALA A 95 -13.28 38.73 18.51
CA ALA A 95 -12.43 39.89 18.73
C ALA A 95 -10.97 39.48 18.90
N VAL A 96 -10.70 38.40 19.65
CA VAL A 96 -9.33 37.86 19.82
C VAL A 96 -8.77 37.36 18.48
N LYS A 97 -9.55 36.62 17.69
CA LYS A 97 -9.13 36.15 16.36
C LYS A 97 -8.77 37.32 15.44
N GLN A 98 -9.60 38.36 15.41
CA GLN A 98 -9.33 39.58 14.65
C GLN A 98 -8.04 40.27 15.13
N ALA A 99 -7.85 40.40 16.44
CA ALA A 99 -6.66 41.02 17.01
C ALA A 99 -5.37 40.24 16.68
N ILE A 100 -5.41 38.91 16.78
CA ILE A 100 -4.28 38.04 16.39
C ILE A 100 -3.99 38.18 14.89
N GLN A 101 -5.03 38.16 14.03
CA GLN A 101 -4.87 38.33 12.59
C GLN A 101 -4.30 39.71 12.24
N LYS A 102 -4.75 40.79 12.88
CA LYS A 102 -4.29 42.16 12.61
C LYS A 102 -2.86 42.39 13.13
N ARG A 103 -2.51 41.83 14.29
CA ARG A 103 -1.20 42.05 14.95
C ARG A 103 -0.10 41.11 14.44
N PHE A 104 -0.41 39.84 14.23
CA PHE A 104 0.58 38.81 13.90
C PHE A 104 0.43 38.26 12.48
N GLU A 105 -0.63 38.65 11.77
CA GLU A 105 -0.96 38.13 10.44
C GLU A 105 -1.14 36.60 10.43
N VAL A 106 -1.60 36.04 11.56
CA VAL A 106 -1.91 34.62 11.73
C VAL A 106 -3.40 34.44 11.89
N LYS A 107 -3.98 33.52 11.12
CA LYS A 107 -5.38 33.16 11.20
C LYS A 107 -5.58 32.06 12.23
N VAL A 108 -6.38 32.32 13.25
CA VAL A 108 -6.76 31.30 14.24
C VAL A 108 -8.22 30.92 14.03
N THR A 109 -8.49 29.67 13.70
CA THR A 109 -9.87 29.20 13.44
C THR A 109 -10.61 28.83 14.73
N SER A 110 -9.89 28.37 15.75
CA SER A 110 -10.42 28.11 17.09
C SER A 110 -9.34 28.34 18.15
N LEU A 111 -9.71 29.00 19.25
CA LEU A 111 -8.80 29.32 20.36
C LEU A 111 -8.80 28.28 21.49
N GLY A 112 -9.67 27.27 21.44
CA GLY A 112 -9.80 26.30 22.52
C GLY A 112 -10.20 26.94 23.86
N LYS A 113 -10.15 26.15 24.94
CA LYS A 113 -10.45 26.64 26.30
C LYS A 113 -9.16 27.06 27.02
N LEU A 114 -9.23 28.13 27.82
CA LEU A 114 -8.14 28.59 28.68
C LEU A 114 -6.82 28.84 27.94
N SER A 115 -6.87 29.26 26.67
CA SER A 115 -5.66 29.64 25.95
C SER A 115 -5.19 31.01 26.40
N ARG A 116 -3.88 31.27 26.30
CA ARG A 116 -3.28 32.55 26.68
C ARG A 116 -2.20 32.96 25.71
N ILE A 117 -2.02 34.27 25.52
CA ILE A 117 -0.83 34.84 24.87
C ILE A 117 0.09 35.40 25.93
N LYS A 118 1.38 35.08 25.87
CA LYS A 118 2.41 35.68 26.74
C LYS A 118 3.72 35.78 26.00
N ASN A 119 4.31 36.97 25.94
CA ASN A 119 5.56 37.25 25.23
C ASN A 119 5.50 36.76 23.77
N GLY A 120 4.41 37.03 23.06
CA GLY A 120 4.21 36.58 21.67
C GLY A 120 4.03 35.07 21.46
N LEU A 121 3.84 34.29 22.53
CA LEU A 121 3.55 32.86 22.46
C LEU A 121 2.07 32.59 22.78
N LEU A 122 1.35 32.00 21.85
CA LEU A 122 0.05 31.38 22.12
C LEU A 122 0.26 30.05 22.83
N ARG A 123 -0.42 29.84 23.95
CA ARG A 123 -0.31 28.64 24.79
C ARG A 123 -1.71 28.10 25.05
N ALA A 124 -1.89 26.80 24.85
CA ALA A 124 -3.00 26.10 25.49
C ALA A 124 -2.63 25.91 26.97
N GLU A 125 -3.44 26.36 27.92
CA GLU A 125 -3.18 26.08 29.36
C GLU A 125 -3.89 24.80 29.84
N PHE A 126 -4.76 24.23 29.00
CA PHE A 126 -5.45 22.98 29.24
C PHE A 126 -4.88 21.82 28.40
N GLY A 127 -5.11 20.59 28.87
CA GLY A 127 -4.78 19.37 28.10
C GLY A 127 -3.29 19.21 27.82
N ARG A 128 -2.92 19.12 26.53
CA ARG A 128 -1.54 18.87 26.07
C ARG A 128 -0.60 20.07 26.20
N LYS A 129 -1.16 21.27 26.40
CA LYS A 129 -0.42 22.50 26.62
C LYS A 129 0.58 22.85 25.53
N ASP A 130 0.15 22.65 24.28
CA ASP A 130 0.91 23.02 23.09
C ASP A 130 1.14 24.54 23.02
N ARG A 131 2.15 24.94 22.25
CA ARG A 131 2.66 26.32 22.19
C ARG A 131 2.95 26.72 20.75
N PHE A 132 2.63 27.96 20.40
CA PHE A 132 2.85 28.49 19.07
C PHE A 132 3.45 29.89 19.16
N ASP A 133 4.62 30.05 18.56
CA ASP A 133 5.33 31.31 18.46
C ASP A 133 4.90 32.04 17.20
N PHE A 134 4.33 33.23 17.34
CA PHE A 134 3.88 34.01 16.19
C PHE A 134 5.06 34.53 15.33
N SER A 135 6.28 34.56 15.86
CA SER A 135 7.45 35.13 15.20
C SER A 135 7.75 34.44 13.86
N GLY A 136 7.79 35.22 12.78
CA GLY A 136 8.13 34.74 11.43
C GLY A 136 7.04 33.88 10.76
N LYS A 137 5.82 33.83 11.30
CA LYS A 137 4.72 32.96 10.83
C LYS A 137 3.56 33.71 10.18
N LYS A 138 3.83 34.82 9.51
CA LYS A 138 2.85 35.55 8.69
C LYS A 138 2.14 34.60 7.71
N ASN A 139 0.81 34.75 7.60
CA ASN A 139 -0.11 33.95 6.79
C ASN A 139 -0.29 32.48 7.22
N TRP A 140 0.11 32.11 8.43
CA TRP A 140 -0.20 30.78 8.96
C TRP A 140 -1.66 30.68 9.38
N GLU A 141 -2.22 29.46 9.30
CA GLU A 141 -3.57 29.16 9.78
C GLU A 141 -3.48 28.03 10.80
N ILE A 142 -4.01 28.25 12.01
CA ILE A 142 -3.93 27.31 13.12
C ILE A 142 -5.28 27.12 13.83
N GLU A 143 -5.44 25.99 14.50
CA GLU A 143 -6.54 25.72 15.43
C GLU A 143 -6.02 25.16 16.76
N ILE A 144 -6.67 25.49 17.87
CA ILE A 144 -6.47 24.81 19.15
C ILE A 144 -7.66 23.89 19.38
N ASP A 145 -7.41 22.58 19.46
CA ASP A 145 -8.47 21.62 19.69
C ASP A 145 -8.88 21.53 21.17
N LYS A 146 -9.97 20.79 21.43
CA LYS A 146 -10.50 20.55 22.78
C LYS A 146 -9.52 19.88 23.76
N ASN A 147 -8.45 19.27 23.25
CA ASN A 147 -7.42 18.61 24.05
C ASN A 147 -6.20 19.52 24.27
N GLY A 148 -6.27 20.80 23.87
CA GLY A 148 -5.16 21.74 23.99
C GLY A 148 -4.00 21.43 23.04
N VAL A 149 -4.29 20.79 21.90
CA VAL A 149 -3.32 20.59 20.82
C VAL A 149 -3.42 21.74 19.83
N ILE A 150 -2.29 22.38 19.53
CA ILE A 150 -2.23 23.37 18.47
C ILE A 150 -1.95 22.62 17.17
N ARG A 151 -2.83 22.81 16.18
CA ARG A 151 -2.78 22.16 14.88
C ARG A 151 -2.55 23.19 13.80
N VAL A 152 -1.59 22.92 12.92
CA VAL A 152 -1.25 23.78 11.80
C VAL A 152 -2.01 23.32 10.55
N LEU A 153 -2.78 24.23 9.97
CA LEU A 153 -3.61 24.03 8.79
C LEU A 153 -2.98 24.63 7.52
N LYS A 154 -2.22 25.72 7.66
CA LYS A 154 -1.42 26.39 6.61
C LYS A 154 -0.11 26.95 7.20
N PRO A 155 0.96 27.12 6.39
CA PRO A 155 1.03 26.93 4.94
C PRO A 155 1.13 25.45 4.52
N SER A 156 0.94 25.19 3.23
CA SER A 156 1.13 23.85 2.65
C SER A 156 2.60 23.44 2.50
N THR A 157 3.54 24.35 2.74
CA THR A 157 4.99 24.11 2.68
C THR A 157 5.70 24.76 3.86
N ILE A 158 6.47 24.00 4.62
CA ILE A 158 7.17 24.47 5.82
C ILE A 158 8.63 24.05 5.78
N ARG A 159 9.53 25.00 6.04
CA ARG A 159 10.96 24.72 6.29
C ARG A 159 11.20 24.53 7.78
N VAL A 160 11.77 23.40 8.19
CA VAL A 160 11.99 23.08 9.63
C VAL A 160 12.86 24.13 10.31
N SER A 161 13.84 24.72 9.61
CA SER A 161 14.72 25.78 10.12
C SER A 161 13.97 27.08 10.50
N ARG A 162 12.76 27.29 9.96
CA ARG A 162 11.90 28.45 10.29
C ARG A 162 11.01 28.21 11.51
N ILE A 163 10.99 27.01 12.07
CA ILE A 163 10.24 26.70 13.28
C ILE A 163 11.04 27.21 14.49
N SER A 164 10.37 27.84 15.45
CA SER A 164 11.01 28.35 16.66
C SER A 164 11.32 27.22 17.64
N ASN A 165 12.30 27.41 18.53
CA ASN A 165 12.60 26.46 19.60
C ASN A 165 11.49 26.41 20.67
N SER A 166 10.68 27.47 20.75
CA SER A 166 9.53 27.59 21.66
C SER A 166 8.27 26.90 21.14
N ASP A 167 8.22 26.56 19.84
CA ASP A 167 7.07 25.93 19.21
C ASP A 167 6.85 24.49 19.69
N GLN A 168 5.57 24.16 19.84
CA GLN A 168 5.05 22.83 20.08
C GLN A 168 3.65 22.69 19.46
N PHE A 169 3.55 22.06 18.30
CA PHE A 169 2.28 21.89 17.56
C PHE A 169 2.29 20.62 16.70
N THR A 170 1.18 20.31 16.01
CA THR A 170 1.04 19.16 15.09
C THR A 170 0.56 19.58 13.70
N PHE A 171 1.13 18.99 12.65
CA PHE A 171 0.65 19.13 11.27
C PHE A 171 -0.50 18.16 11.02
N THR A 172 -1.76 18.61 10.98
CA THR A 172 -2.91 17.69 10.79
C THR A 172 -3.38 17.58 9.34
N LYS A 173 -3.05 18.57 8.51
CA LYS A 173 -3.23 18.53 7.06
C LYS A 173 -1.95 18.04 6.40
N LEU A 174 -2.10 17.49 5.20
CA LEU A 174 -0.97 17.11 4.36
C LEU A 174 -0.18 18.36 3.97
N ILE A 175 1.07 18.45 4.43
CA ILE A 175 1.98 19.54 4.11
C ILE A 175 3.26 19.01 3.50
N THR A 176 3.97 19.85 2.76
CA THR A 176 5.32 19.58 2.27
C THR A 176 6.32 20.10 3.29
N LEU A 177 7.04 19.19 3.93
CA LEU A 177 8.10 19.51 4.86
C LEU A 177 9.44 19.55 4.12
N LYS A 178 10.15 20.67 4.27
CA LYS A 178 11.50 20.87 3.73
C LYS A 178 12.50 20.94 4.88
N THR A 179 13.48 20.06 4.87
CA THR A 179 14.70 20.15 5.68
C THR A 179 15.83 20.66 4.78
N GLU A 180 17.07 20.69 5.27
CA GLU A 180 18.22 21.10 4.43
C GLU A 180 18.43 20.13 3.26
N ASP A 181 18.27 18.84 3.51
CA ASP A 181 18.65 17.78 2.56
C ASP A 181 17.47 16.88 2.13
N PHE A 182 16.26 17.15 2.63
CA PHE A 182 15.10 16.28 2.41
C PHE A 182 13.81 17.07 2.21
N GLU A 183 13.01 16.70 1.21
CA GLU A 183 11.68 17.24 0.96
C GLU A 183 10.67 16.08 0.89
N THR A 184 9.64 16.13 1.73
CA THR A 184 8.62 15.07 1.76
C THR A 184 7.26 15.58 2.21
N LYS A 185 6.20 14.87 1.85
CA LYS A 185 4.86 15.16 2.36
C LYS A 185 4.68 14.53 3.73
N VAL A 186 4.13 15.28 4.68
CA VAL A 186 3.85 14.79 6.03
C VAL A 186 2.44 15.13 6.48
N GLN A 187 1.87 14.27 7.32
CA GLN A 187 0.62 14.47 8.04
C GLN A 187 0.69 13.78 9.40
N GLY A 188 0.07 14.33 10.44
CA GLY A 188 0.07 13.80 11.81
C GLY A 188 1.40 13.97 12.56
N LEU A 189 2.40 14.62 11.97
CA LEU A 189 3.72 14.82 12.58
C LEU A 189 3.72 16.01 13.53
N SER A 190 4.24 15.82 14.74
CA SER A 190 4.37 16.88 15.76
C SER A 190 5.76 17.49 15.77
N VAL A 191 5.85 18.73 16.25
CA VAL A 191 7.09 19.48 16.41
C VAL A 191 7.24 19.93 17.85
N GLN A 192 8.46 19.86 18.40
CA GLN A 192 8.81 20.41 19.70
C GLN A 192 10.31 20.73 19.71
N LYS A 193 10.70 21.96 20.04
CA LYS A 193 12.11 22.39 20.05
C LYS A 193 12.82 22.06 18.71
N ARG A 194 12.16 22.37 17.59
CA ARG A 194 12.58 22.02 16.21
C ARG A 194 12.76 20.53 15.90
N LYS A 195 12.48 19.62 16.84
CA LYS A 195 12.51 18.18 16.62
C LYS A 195 11.15 17.67 16.18
N LEU A 196 11.17 16.75 15.23
CA LEU A 196 9.98 16.12 14.67
C LEU A 196 9.71 14.81 15.39
N TYR A 197 8.46 14.53 15.71
CA TYR A 197 8.10 13.29 16.39
C TYR A 197 6.64 12.88 16.15
N VAL A 198 6.37 11.59 16.25
CA VAL A 198 5.03 11.03 16.37
C VAL A 198 4.72 10.87 17.86
N ARG A 199 3.57 11.37 18.30
CA ARG A 199 3.12 11.27 19.69
C ARG A 199 2.75 9.84 20.06
N ALA A 200 2.77 9.55 21.35
CA ALA A 200 2.25 8.29 21.88
C ALA A 200 0.73 8.21 21.63
N GLY A 201 0.29 7.13 20.99
CA GLY A 201 -1.11 6.90 20.63
C GLY A 201 -1.52 7.46 19.26
N ASP A 202 -0.66 8.27 18.64
CA ASP A 202 -0.94 8.91 17.36
C ASP A 202 -0.24 8.16 16.20
N ALA A 203 -0.64 8.51 14.97
CA ALA A 203 -0.03 8.06 13.74
C ALA A 203 0.37 9.26 12.88
N ALA A 204 1.44 9.11 12.11
CA ALA A 204 1.87 10.08 11.11
C ALA A 204 2.10 9.40 9.76
N GLU A 205 1.82 10.11 8.69
CA GLU A 205 2.19 9.75 7.32
C GLU A 205 3.38 10.60 6.91
N ILE A 206 4.42 9.97 6.37
CA ILE A 206 5.65 10.61 5.91
C ILE A 206 6.04 9.98 4.58
N GLY A 207 5.85 10.71 3.47
CA GLY A 207 5.98 10.15 2.13
C GLY A 207 5.11 8.89 1.96
N ASP A 208 5.72 7.80 1.51
CA ASP A 208 5.04 6.52 1.28
C ASP A 208 5.08 5.61 2.52
N TYR A 209 5.01 6.18 3.73
CA TYR A 209 5.08 5.46 4.99
C TYR A 209 4.04 5.96 5.99
N LYS A 210 3.40 5.03 6.69
CA LYS A 210 2.62 5.31 7.89
C LYS A 210 3.38 4.80 9.11
N ILE A 211 3.55 5.67 10.09
CA ILE A 211 4.33 5.43 11.30
C ILE A 211 3.42 5.61 12.50
N PHE A 212 3.44 4.66 13.42
CA PHE A 212 2.68 4.80 14.65
C PHE A 212 3.29 4.06 15.83
N THR A 213 2.84 4.47 17.02
CA THR A 213 3.21 3.86 18.30
C THR A 213 2.06 4.02 19.28
N ALA A 214 1.80 2.97 20.07
CA ALA A 214 0.71 3.02 21.04
C ALA A 214 1.12 3.73 22.35
N LYS A 215 2.38 3.65 22.77
CA LYS A 215 2.77 3.95 24.16
C LYS A 215 3.80 5.05 24.33
N GLN A 216 4.68 5.25 23.37
CA GLN A 216 5.86 6.11 23.56
C GLN A 216 6.13 6.88 22.29
N ARG A 217 6.45 8.17 22.38
CA ARG A 217 6.77 8.97 21.19
C ARG A 217 7.86 8.32 20.33
N ILE A 218 7.80 8.57 19.02
CA ILE A 218 8.85 8.21 18.05
C ILE A 218 9.46 9.49 17.53
N ASN A 219 10.77 9.68 17.68
CA ASN A 219 11.45 10.81 17.04
C ASN A 219 11.69 10.51 15.57
N ILE A 220 11.53 11.52 14.72
CA ILE A 220 11.71 11.40 13.28
C ILE A 220 12.95 12.18 12.86
N TYR A 221 13.81 11.50 12.10
CA TYR A 221 15.06 12.05 11.58
C TYR A 221 15.11 11.97 10.05
N PHE A 222 15.79 12.92 9.44
CA PHE A 222 16.06 12.97 8.01
C PHE A 222 17.57 13.16 7.82
N ASN A 223 18.19 12.28 7.03
CA ASN A 223 19.62 12.25 6.71
C ASN A 223 20.57 12.27 7.91
N GLN A 224 20.08 11.85 9.08
CA GLN A 224 20.85 11.78 10.32
C GLN A 224 20.38 10.58 11.14
N LEU A 225 21.32 9.85 11.73
CA LEU A 225 21.00 8.84 12.75
C LEU A 225 20.97 9.52 14.14
N PRO A 226 20.17 9.01 15.08
CA PRO A 226 20.17 9.55 16.43
C PRO A 226 21.54 9.36 17.09
N TYR A 227 22.07 10.44 17.69
CA TYR A 227 23.35 10.44 18.41
C TYR A 227 23.39 9.44 19.59
N SER A 228 22.23 9.07 20.14
CA SER A 228 22.14 8.09 21.21
C SER A 228 20.93 7.18 21.02
N PHE A 229 21.12 5.89 21.25
CA PHE A 229 20.09 4.87 21.08
C PHE A 229 19.10 4.77 22.26
N GLY A 230 18.90 5.89 22.97
CA GLY A 230 18.06 6.00 24.17
C GLY A 230 16.61 6.38 23.88
N GLU A 231 16.17 6.31 22.62
CA GLU A 231 14.84 6.73 22.21
C GLU A 231 14.27 5.87 21.07
N ASN A 232 12.95 5.84 20.96
CA ASN A 232 12.31 5.29 19.77
C ASN A 232 12.51 6.26 18.61
N TYR A 233 12.86 5.73 17.44
CA TYR A 233 13.11 6.57 16.29
C TYR A 233 12.75 5.89 14.98
N VAL A 234 12.46 6.72 13.99
CA VAL A 234 12.51 6.39 12.56
C VAL A 234 13.38 7.44 11.88
N SER A 235 14.39 7.00 11.16
CA SER A 235 15.26 7.87 10.36
C SER A 235 15.13 7.51 8.89
N PHE A 236 14.99 8.51 8.04
CA PHE A 236 15.01 8.38 6.59
C PHE A 236 16.37 8.84 6.07
N THR A 237 17.00 8.02 5.24
CA THR A 237 18.31 8.33 4.64
C THR A 237 18.16 8.44 3.13
N ASP A 238 18.71 9.52 2.57
CA ASP A 238 18.97 9.70 1.14
C ASP A 238 20.46 10.00 0.96
N ASP A 239 21.30 9.14 1.55
CA ASP A 239 22.76 9.27 1.54
C ASP A 239 23.31 8.71 0.22
N VAL A 240 24.25 9.41 -0.40
CA VAL A 240 24.89 9.02 -1.66
C VAL A 240 25.70 7.71 -1.53
N VAL A 241 26.28 7.47 -0.35
CA VAL A 241 27.14 6.31 -0.02
C VAL A 241 26.30 5.14 0.50
N LEU A 242 25.33 5.38 1.38
CA LEU A 242 24.48 4.32 1.94
C LEU A 242 23.24 3.99 1.10
N GLY A 243 22.90 4.86 0.15
CA GLY A 243 21.68 4.78 -0.65
C GLY A 243 20.43 5.19 0.13
N LYS A 244 19.30 5.25 -0.60
CA LYS A 244 17.98 5.50 0.00
C LYS A 244 17.61 4.41 1.01
N GLY A 245 17.09 4.80 2.17
CA GLY A 245 16.82 3.84 3.23
C GLY A 245 15.98 4.36 4.39
N ILE A 246 15.68 3.45 5.31
CA ILE A 246 14.99 3.74 6.56
C ILE A 246 15.63 2.96 7.71
N SER A 247 15.91 3.63 8.82
CA SER A 247 16.37 3.02 10.07
C SER A 247 15.29 3.15 11.13
N ILE A 248 14.98 2.06 11.81
CA ILE A 248 13.90 1.95 12.79
C ILE A 248 14.51 1.41 14.07
N GLY A 249 14.31 2.09 15.19
CA GLY A 249 14.81 1.63 16.48
C GLY A 249 13.85 1.88 17.62
N SER A 250 13.95 1.03 18.64
CA SER A 250 13.12 1.10 19.83
C SER A 250 13.97 1.09 21.11
N VAL A 251 13.40 1.55 22.22
CA VAL A 251 13.99 1.39 23.57
C VAL A 251 13.45 0.16 24.31
N LYS A 252 14.03 -0.14 25.47
CA LYS A 252 13.49 -1.16 26.41
C LYS A 252 12.05 -0.78 26.80
N GLY A 253 11.07 -1.57 26.37
CA GLY A 253 9.64 -1.31 26.56
C GLY A 253 8.97 -0.47 25.46
N GLY A 254 9.73 0.00 24.47
CA GLY A 254 9.21 0.71 23.31
C GLY A 254 8.76 -0.17 22.17
N VAL A 255 7.88 0.37 21.34
CA VAL A 255 7.33 -0.26 20.14
C VAL A 255 7.21 0.80 19.05
N VAL A 256 7.82 0.54 17.91
CA VAL A 256 7.74 1.36 16.70
C VAL A 256 7.16 0.50 15.60
N LYS A 257 6.04 0.93 15.00
CA LYS A 257 5.46 0.28 13.82
C LYS A 257 5.55 1.21 12.63
N VAL A 258 6.07 0.67 11.52
CA VAL A 258 6.17 1.32 10.21
C VAL A 258 5.44 0.46 9.19
N GLU A 259 4.54 1.06 8.44
CA GLU A 259 3.76 0.45 7.36
C GLU A 259 4.10 1.18 6.05
N PRO A 260 4.98 0.60 5.21
CA PRO A 260 5.14 1.06 3.84
C PRO A 260 3.78 1.06 3.11
N GLN A 261 3.46 2.16 2.44
CA GLN A 261 2.19 2.34 1.75
C GLN A 261 2.26 1.79 0.30
N PRO A 262 1.10 1.48 -0.32
CA PRO A 262 1.07 1.03 -1.71
C PRO A 262 1.80 2.01 -2.65
N GLY A 263 2.62 1.50 -3.57
CA GLY A 263 3.47 2.32 -4.45
C GLY A 263 4.86 2.67 -3.87
N ASN A 264 5.15 2.26 -2.63
CA ASN A 264 6.46 2.50 -2.01
C ASN A 264 7.61 1.92 -2.85
N LYS A 265 8.51 2.82 -3.27
CA LYS A 265 9.62 2.48 -4.17
C LYS A 265 10.73 1.66 -3.51
N LEU A 266 11.05 1.93 -2.23
CA LEU A 266 12.10 1.21 -1.50
C LEU A 266 11.82 -0.29 -1.44
N PHE A 267 10.54 -0.65 -1.25
CA PHE A 267 10.07 -2.02 -1.16
C PHE A 267 9.51 -2.57 -2.49
N HIS A 268 9.63 -1.82 -3.59
CA HIS A 268 9.06 -2.19 -4.89
C HIS A 268 7.59 -2.66 -4.79
N MET A 269 6.78 -1.92 -4.04
CA MET A 269 5.32 -2.07 -3.91
C MET A 269 4.56 -1.55 -5.13
N ASN A 270 5.06 -1.89 -6.32
CA ASN A 270 4.62 -1.36 -7.60
C ASN A 270 4.54 -2.50 -8.64
N LYS A 271 3.64 -2.39 -9.62
CA LYS A 271 3.55 -3.26 -10.80
C LYS A 271 3.73 -2.46 -12.08
N ARG A 272 4.04 -3.15 -13.18
CA ARG A 272 4.13 -2.54 -14.50
C ARG A 272 2.73 -2.38 -15.09
N LYS A 273 2.39 -1.15 -15.47
CA LYS A 273 1.23 -0.87 -16.31
C LYS A 273 1.72 -0.56 -17.72
N TYR A 274 1.60 -1.53 -18.61
CA TYR A 274 2.05 -1.40 -19.99
C TYR A 274 1.12 -0.49 -20.80
N GLN A 275 1.70 0.29 -21.70
CA GLN A 275 0.96 0.92 -22.78
C GLN A 275 0.49 -0.15 -23.76
N ARG A 276 -0.70 0.04 -24.33
CA ARG A 276 -1.30 -0.88 -25.30
C ARG A 276 -1.20 -0.32 -26.72
N ASP A 277 -0.96 -1.19 -27.69
CA ASP A 277 -1.01 -0.84 -29.11
C ASP A 277 -2.46 -0.69 -29.62
N SER A 278 -2.64 -0.40 -30.91
CA SER A 278 -3.97 -0.27 -31.54
C SER A 278 -4.82 -1.54 -31.50
N LYS A 279 -4.22 -2.69 -31.19
CA LYS A 279 -4.88 -4.00 -31.05
C LYS A 279 -5.07 -4.40 -29.58
N GLY A 280 -4.78 -3.50 -28.63
CA GLY A 280 -4.89 -3.74 -27.20
C GLY A 280 -3.76 -4.59 -26.61
N LYS A 281 -2.68 -4.89 -27.34
CA LYS A 281 -1.55 -5.70 -26.85
C LYS A 281 -0.54 -4.84 -26.08
N PRO A 282 0.03 -5.34 -24.97
CA PRO A 282 1.02 -4.59 -24.20
C PRO A 282 2.35 -4.46 -24.97
N ILE A 283 2.98 -3.28 -24.90
CA ILE A 283 4.23 -2.96 -25.58
C ILE A 283 5.41 -3.14 -24.62
N LYS A 284 6.37 -4.01 -24.97
CA LYS A 284 7.44 -4.52 -24.09
C LYS A 284 8.18 -3.45 -23.28
N ASP A 285 8.63 -2.39 -23.95
CA ASP A 285 9.51 -1.39 -23.33
C ASP A 285 8.75 -0.09 -22.99
N LYS A 286 7.41 -0.10 -23.04
CA LYS A 286 6.57 1.06 -22.72
C LYS A 286 5.64 0.75 -21.56
N PHE A 287 6.09 1.04 -20.35
CA PHE A 287 5.29 0.89 -19.14
C PHE A 287 5.53 2.03 -18.16
N THR A 288 4.58 2.24 -17.26
CA THR A 288 4.77 3.02 -16.04
C THR A 288 4.70 2.11 -14.82
N LEU A 289 5.40 2.47 -13.76
CA LEU A 289 5.25 1.81 -12.47
C LEU A 289 4.07 2.44 -11.73
N VAL A 290 3.08 1.61 -11.42
CA VAL A 290 1.91 1.99 -10.61
C VAL A 290 1.90 1.19 -9.33
N SER A 291 1.19 1.65 -8.30
CA SER A 291 0.94 0.85 -7.10
C SER A 291 0.42 -0.54 -7.47
N ASP A 292 0.93 -1.57 -6.79
CA ASP A 292 0.35 -2.92 -6.88
C ASP A 292 -0.65 -3.22 -5.77
N GLU A 293 -1.14 -2.16 -5.12
CA GLU A 293 -2.28 -2.17 -4.18
C GLU A 293 -2.06 -2.97 -2.88
N ARG A 294 -0.85 -3.53 -2.68
CA ARG A 294 -0.48 -4.24 -1.45
C ARG A 294 -0.44 -3.27 -0.27
N THR A 295 -1.08 -3.64 0.84
CA THR A 295 -1.16 -2.83 2.07
C THR A 295 -0.56 -3.51 3.30
N GLU A 296 -0.16 -4.78 3.18
CA GLU A 296 0.05 -5.67 4.32
C GLU A 296 1.52 -5.82 4.73
N MET A 297 2.39 -4.97 4.17
CA MET A 297 3.75 -4.86 4.67
C MET A 297 3.77 -4.02 5.94
N ALA A 298 4.20 -4.62 7.05
CA ALA A 298 4.37 -3.90 8.31
C ALA A 298 5.62 -4.37 9.04
N ILE A 299 6.41 -3.43 9.53
CA ILE A 299 7.61 -3.67 10.32
C ILE A 299 7.34 -3.15 11.73
N VAL A 300 7.51 -4.03 12.72
CA VAL A 300 7.41 -3.69 14.14
C VAL A 300 8.74 -3.96 14.80
N VAL A 301 9.32 -2.93 15.39
CA VAL A 301 10.56 -3.02 16.17
C VAL A 301 10.24 -2.69 17.61
N SER A 302 10.59 -3.59 18.54
CA SER A 302 10.29 -3.37 19.96
C SER A 302 11.39 -3.87 20.90
N GLY A 303 11.37 -3.37 22.14
CA GLY A 303 12.20 -3.92 23.23
C GLY A 303 13.70 -3.62 23.16
N GLY A 304 14.12 -2.58 22.43
CA GLY A 304 15.54 -2.23 22.32
C GLY A 304 16.19 -2.67 21.00
N ASP A 305 15.45 -3.34 20.12
CA ASP A 305 15.93 -3.77 18.81
C ASP A 305 15.95 -2.65 17.79
N ARG A 306 16.66 -2.91 16.69
CA ARG A 306 16.82 -2.00 15.56
C ARG A 306 16.83 -2.75 14.24
N LEU A 307 16.39 -2.07 13.21
CA LEU A 307 16.33 -2.57 11.85
C LEU A 307 16.65 -1.44 10.88
N GLU A 308 17.52 -1.72 9.91
CA GLU A 308 17.84 -0.84 8.80
C GLU A 308 17.37 -1.47 7.50
N VAL A 309 16.82 -0.66 6.61
CA VAL A 309 16.44 -1.06 5.26
C VAL A 309 17.18 -0.17 4.28
N ILE A 310 17.92 -0.81 3.37
CA ILE A 310 18.82 -0.16 2.46
C ILE A 310 18.40 -0.51 1.03
N SER A 311 18.19 0.50 0.20
CA SER A 311 17.93 0.33 -1.23
C SER A 311 19.17 -0.23 -1.92
N ARG A 312 18.95 -1.16 -2.85
CA ARG A 312 19.98 -1.66 -3.77
C ARG A 312 19.52 -1.56 -5.22
N GLU A 313 18.62 -0.63 -5.49
CA GLU A 313 18.03 -0.41 -6.80
C GLU A 313 19.07 -0.13 -7.88
N ASN A 314 20.10 0.67 -7.56
CA ASN A 314 21.21 0.96 -8.48
C ASN A 314 21.99 -0.30 -8.92
N ASN A 315 21.91 -1.37 -8.14
CA ASN A 315 22.53 -2.67 -8.46
C ASN A 315 21.52 -3.66 -9.07
N GLY A 316 20.31 -3.22 -9.40
CA GLY A 316 19.22 -4.07 -9.87
C GLY A 316 18.70 -5.07 -8.82
N LYS A 317 18.96 -4.84 -7.53
CA LYS A 317 18.69 -5.78 -6.43
C LYS A 317 17.60 -5.28 -5.48
N THR A 318 16.82 -6.21 -4.93
CA THR A 318 15.80 -5.97 -3.90
C THR A 318 16.41 -5.33 -2.65
N PRO A 319 15.63 -4.63 -1.80
CA PRO A 319 16.19 -4.00 -0.61
C PRO A 319 16.84 -5.03 0.34
N LEU A 320 17.89 -4.57 1.04
CA LEU A 320 18.52 -5.32 2.12
C LEU A 320 18.01 -4.80 3.46
N ILE A 321 17.43 -5.69 4.24
CA ILE A 321 17.02 -5.46 5.62
C ILE A 321 18.12 -6.00 6.53
N ARG A 322 18.72 -5.13 7.35
CA ARG A 322 19.72 -5.48 8.37
C ARG A 322 19.10 -5.34 9.74
N HIS A 323 18.94 -6.46 10.43
CA HIS A 323 18.63 -6.45 11.84
C HIS A 323 19.92 -6.22 12.65
N ILE A 324 19.90 -5.19 13.50
CA ILE A 324 21.01 -4.82 14.39
C ILE A 324 20.51 -5.09 15.81
N GLY A 325 20.90 -6.26 16.33
CA GLY A 325 20.24 -6.82 17.51
C GLY A 325 20.47 -6.08 18.82
N GLY A 326 19.38 -5.93 19.57
CA GLY A 326 19.32 -5.61 20.98
C GLY A 326 18.79 -6.80 21.81
N ARG A 327 18.09 -6.54 22.92
CA ARG A 327 17.37 -7.56 23.73
C ARG A 327 15.89 -7.63 23.35
N GLY A 328 15.52 -7.12 22.18
CA GLY A 328 14.15 -6.88 21.77
C GLY A 328 13.56 -7.94 20.87
N GLN A 329 12.62 -7.51 20.02
CA GLN A 329 12.14 -8.29 18.89
C GLN A 329 11.87 -7.40 17.67
N VAL A 330 11.96 -8.03 16.49
CA VAL A 330 11.45 -7.50 15.23
C VAL A 330 10.38 -8.44 14.67
N LEU A 331 9.27 -7.87 14.21
CA LEU A 331 8.23 -8.57 13.46
C LEU A 331 8.03 -7.89 12.11
N ILE A 332 8.13 -8.66 11.02
CA ILE A 332 7.81 -8.20 9.66
C ILE A 332 6.61 -9.02 9.17
N SER A 333 5.48 -8.37 9.00
CA SER A 333 4.35 -8.91 8.24
C SER A 333 4.61 -8.63 6.76
N ASN A 334 4.52 -9.66 5.92
CA ASN A 334 4.89 -9.59 4.52
C ASN A 334 3.92 -10.38 3.64
N GLY A 335 2.81 -9.76 3.24
CA GLY A 335 1.71 -10.43 2.55
C GLY A 335 1.09 -11.51 3.46
N ARG A 336 1.10 -12.76 3.02
CA ARG A 336 0.63 -13.91 3.81
C ARG A 336 1.67 -14.47 4.79
N MET A 337 2.93 -14.03 4.71
CA MET A 337 4.01 -14.50 5.58
C MET A 337 4.20 -13.59 6.80
N LYS A 338 4.74 -14.17 7.89
CA LYS A 338 5.24 -13.40 9.04
C LYS A 338 6.66 -13.81 9.35
N ILE A 339 7.53 -12.85 9.59
CA ILE A 339 8.93 -13.06 9.92
C ILE A 339 9.17 -12.45 11.29
N LYS A 340 9.75 -13.21 12.20
CA LYS A 340 10.04 -12.77 13.57
C LYS A 340 11.50 -13.00 13.87
N ILE A 341 12.18 -11.96 14.33
CA ILE A 341 13.52 -12.06 14.93
C ILE A 341 13.39 -11.78 16.41
N ARG A 342 13.84 -12.72 17.24
CA ARG A 342 13.85 -12.58 18.70
C ARG A 342 14.88 -13.51 19.30
N ASP A 343 15.56 -13.08 20.36
CA ASP A 343 16.50 -13.91 21.12
C ASP A 343 17.58 -14.57 20.23
N GLY A 344 18.06 -13.82 19.22
CA GLY A 344 19.06 -14.29 18.26
C GLY A 344 18.58 -15.36 17.28
N LYS A 345 17.26 -15.60 17.18
CA LYS A 345 16.66 -16.57 16.26
C LYS A 345 15.83 -15.87 15.19
N LEU A 346 15.93 -16.35 13.94
CA LEU A 346 15.05 -15.98 12.83
C LEU A 346 13.98 -17.04 12.67
N MET A 347 12.72 -16.65 12.77
CA MET A 347 11.57 -17.53 12.60
C MET A 347 10.71 -17.00 11.44
N VAL A 348 10.32 -17.89 10.54
CA VAL A 348 9.39 -17.57 9.45
C VAL A 348 8.15 -18.41 9.63
N SER A 349 7.00 -17.75 9.77
CA SER A 349 5.70 -18.38 9.61
C SER A 349 5.35 -18.35 8.11
N PRO A 350 5.29 -19.51 7.44
CA PRO A 350 4.95 -19.59 6.03
C PRO A 350 3.53 -19.06 5.76
N PRO A 351 3.17 -18.79 4.49
CA PRO A 351 1.81 -18.43 4.14
C PRO A 351 0.84 -19.51 4.62
N PRO A 352 -0.33 -19.18 5.20
CA PRO A 352 -1.37 -20.18 5.38
C PRO A 352 -1.83 -20.72 4.03
N ALA A 353 -2.04 -22.03 3.95
CA ALA A 353 -2.67 -22.67 2.80
C ALA A 353 -4.03 -22.05 2.49
N PHE A 354 -4.37 -21.92 1.22
CA PHE A 354 -5.73 -21.53 0.84
C PHE A 354 -6.77 -22.50 1.41
N LYS A 355 -7.97 -21.98 1.69
CA LYS A 355 -9.12 -22.83 1.98
C LYS A 355 -9.48 -23.61 0.71
N GLY A 356 -9.98 -24.85 0.88
CA GLY A 356 -10.32 -25.79 -0.20
C GLY A 356 -11.37 -25.28 -1.20
N LYS A 357 -11.94 -26.17 -2.01
CA LYS A 357 -12.91 -25.79 -3.07
C LYS A 357 -14.01 -24.88 -2.51
N GLY A 358 -14.17 -23.69 -3.08
CA GLY A 358 -15.18 -22.69 -2.69
C GLY A 358 -14.79 -21.74 -1.54
N GLY A 359 -13.60 -21.87 -0.94
CA GLY A 359 -13.12 -20.92 0.07
C GLY A 359 -12.69 -19.57 -0.52
N SER A 360 -12.72 -18.52 0.31
CA SER A 360 -12.19 -17.19 -0.03
C SER A 360 -10.76 -17.28 -0.58
N PHE A 361 -10.50 -16.61 -1.70
CA PHE A 361 -9.19 -16.57 -2.32
C PHE A 361 -8.40 -15.35 -1.85
N ASP A 362 -7.24 -15.57 -1.21
CA ASP A 362 -6.44 -14.49 -0.62
C ASP A 362 -5.35 -14.03 -1.61
N MET A 363 -5.63 -12.94 -2.32
CA MET A 363 -4.74 -12.35 -3.34
C MET A 363 -3.46 -11.72 -2.78
N ARG A 364 -3.29 -11.66 -1.46
CA ARG A 364 -2.15 -10.94 -0.85
C ARG A 364 -0.82 -11.61 -1.19
N ASN A 365 0.07 -10.80 -1.75
CA ASN A 365 1.42 -11.20 -2.17
C ASN A 365 2.48 -10.53 -1.30
N SER A 366 3.58 -11.23 -1.05
CA SER A 366 4.72 -10.73 -0.28
C SER A 366 5.56 -9.74 -1.08
N VAL A 367 6.39 -8.96 -0.40
CA VAL A 367 7.49 -8.13 -0.91
C VAL A 367 8.78 -8.95 -0.92
N ALA A 368 9.57 -8.77 -1.97
CA ALA A 368 10.89 -9.37 -2.10
C ALA A 368 11.95 -8.51 -1.41
N PHE A 369 12.72 -9.11 -0.51
CA PHE A 369 13.87 -8.49 0.14
C PHE A 369 14.86 -9.56 0.61
N GLU A 370 16.06 -9.12 0.96
CA GLU A 370 16.99 -9.94 1.74
C GLU A 370 17.03 -9.45 3.18
N LEU A 371 17.10 -10.36 4.14
CA LEU A 371 17.14 -10.08 5.56
C LEU A 371 18.35 -10.76 6.18
N THR A 372 19.23 -9.96 6.75
CA THR A 372 20.39 -10.41 7.53
C THR A 372 20.28 -9.92 8.96
N SER A 373 21.00 -10.55 9.88
CA SER A 373 21.06 -10.18 11.28
C SER A 373 22.46 -10.38 11.83
N ASN A 374 23.00 -9.37 12.51
CA ASN A 374 24.29 -9.49 13.19
C ASN A 374 24.26 -10.46 14.40
N LYS A 375 23.07 -10.86 14.86
CA LYS A 375 22.89 -11.87 15.94
C LYS A 375 22.73 -13.29 15.42
N ILE A 376 22.30 -13.45 14.18
CA ILE A 376 22.11 -14.75 13.55
C ILE A 376 23.32 -14.97 12.66
N LYS A 377 24.40 -15.49 13.27
CA LYS A 377 25.64 -15.74 12.54
C LYS A 377 25.33 -16.62 11.34
N LYS A 378 25.76 -16.16 10.16
CA LYS A 378 25.86 -16.98 8.95
C LYS A 378 24.53 -17.46 8.35
N GLN A 379 23.39 -16.89 8.74
CA GLN A 379 22.13 -17.13 8.02
C GLN A 379 21.53 -15.83 7.49
N PHE A 380 20.99 -15.86 6.28
CA PHE A 380 20.11 -14.80 5.79
C PHE A 380 18.87 -15.39 5.14
N LEU A 381 17.78 -14.62 5.16
CA LEU A 381 16.51 -14.97 4.55
C LEU A 381 16.34 -14.14 3.29
N ARG A 382 15.93 -14.78 2.20
CA ARG A 382 15.47 -14.10 1.01
C ARG A 382 13.98 -14.35 0.85
N THR A 383 13.23 -13.31 0.53
CA THR A 383 11.82 -13.43 0.13
C THR A 383 11.66 -13.05 -1.34
N SER A 384 10.58 -13.54 -1.96
CA SER A 384 10.16 -13.16 -3.30
C SER A 384 8.86 -12.34 -3.24
N SER A 385 8.40 -11.84 -4.39
CA SER A 385 7.08 -11.23 -4.50
C SER A 385 5.91 -12.22 -4.59
N SER A 386 6.20 -13.53 -4.52
CA SER A 386 5.25 -14.64 -4.76
C SER A 386 5.05 -15.52 -3.53
N ASN A 387 5.10 -14.93 -2.33
CA ASN A 387 4.92 -15.62 -1.04
C ASN A 387 5.92 -16.77 -0.79
N ARG A 388 7.05 -16.77 -1.50
CA ARG A 388 8.16 -17.73 -1.34
C ARG A 388 9.32 -17.12 -0.56
N TYR A 389 10.05 -17.98 0.13
CA TYR A 389 11.23 -17.62 0.88
C TYR A 389 12.26 -18.75 0.90
N GLU A 390 13.51 -18.41 1.18
CA GLU A 390 14.62 -19.34 1.29
C GLU A 390 15.60 -18.90 2.36
N PHE A 391 16.10 -19.86 3.14
CA PHE A 391 17.18 -19.66 4.09
C PHE A 391 18.50 -20.05 3.45
N PHE A 392 19.48 -19.16 3.52
CA PHE A 392 20.84 -19.44 3.08
C PHE A 392 21.75 -19.54 4.29
N ASN A 393 22.67 -20.51 4.27
CA ASN A 393 23.65 -20.70 5.32
C ASN A 393 25.07 -20.49 4.78
N PHE A 394 25.72 -19.41 5.21
CA PHE A 394 27.07 -19.02 4.80
C PHE A 394 28.13 -20.11 5.08
N ASP A 395 27.93 -21.07 6.00
CA ASP A 395 28.92 -22.14 6.21
C ASP A 395 28.78 -23.32 5.25
N GLN A 396 27.57 -23.62 4.78
CA GLN A 396 27.30 -24.77 3.91
C GLN A 396 27.29 -24.40 2.43
N ASP A 397 26.87 -23.17 2.10
CA ASP A 397 26.72 -22.71 0.73
C ASP A 397 28.02 -22.10 0.15
N TYR A 398 29.00 -21.79 1.01
CA TYR A 398 30.28 -21.14 0.66
C TYR A 398 31.38 -22.12 0.23
N VAL A 399 31.23 -23.42 0.53
CA VAL A 399 32.18 -24.47 0.14
C VAL A 399 32.13 -24.78 -1.36
N LYS A 400 31.09 -24.33 -2.07
CA LYS A 400 31.08 -24.34 -3.55
C LYS A 400 31.60 -22.97 -3.99
N GLY A 401 32.87 -22.84 -4.35
CA GLY A 401 33.52 -21.53 -4.60
C GLY A 401 33.22 -20.88 -5.95
N GLU A 402 32.12 -20.12 -6.07
CA GLU A 402 31.92 -19.10 -7.12
C GLU A 402 31.01 -17.99 -6.57
N ASP A 403 31.37 -16.74 -6.83
CA ASP A 403 30.68 -15.47 -6.55
C ASP A 403 29.29 -15.51 -5.87
N PHE A 404 29.30 -15.34 -4.54
CA PHE A 404 28.09 -15.18 -3.71
C PHE A 404 27.22 -13.96 -4.10
N PHE A 405 27.76 -12.99 -4.86
CA PHE A 405 27.05 -11.80 -5.30
C PHE A 405 26.39 -11.91 -6.68
N GLY A 406 26.55 -13.05 -7.37
CA GLY A 406 26.03 -13.30 -8.72
C GLY A 406 25.46 -14.70 -8.96
N ARG A 407 25.47 -15.61 -7.97
CA ARG A 407 24.94 -16.96 -8.16
C ARG A 407 23.42 -17.01 -8.42
N PRO A 408 22.99 -17.86 -9.37
CA PRO A 408 21.60 -17.97 -9.78
C PRO A 408 20.78 -18.62 -8.66
N LEU A 409 19.67 -17.95 -8.31
CA LEU A 409 18.37 -18.58 -8.00
C LEU A 409 18.46 -19.82 -7.08
N GLY A 410 18.32 -19.61 -5.77
CA GLY A 410 18.04 -20.73 -4.88
C GLY A 410 16.59 -21.22 -5.06
N GLY A 411 16.39 -22.52 -4.83
CA GLY A 411 15.09 -23.18 -4.96
C GLY A 411 14.40 -23.26 -3.61
N THR A 412 13.08 -23.04 -3.56
CA THR A 412 12.30 -23.38 -2.36
C THR A 412 12.22 -24.89 -2.19
N ASN A 413 11.61 -25.33 -1.09
CA ASN A 413 11.14 -26.71 -0.87
C ASN A 413 10.14 -27.25 -1.93
N MET A 414 9.90 -26.51 -3.01
CA MET A 414 8.97 -26.83 -4.11
C MET A 414 9.61 -26.58 -5.49
N ASP A 415 10.95 -26.51 -5.55
CA ASP A 415 11.76 -26.27 -6.75
C ASP A 415 11.45 -24.96 -7.49
N LEU A 416 10.97 -23.97 -6.73
CA LEU A 416 10.61 -22.66 -7.24
C LEU A 416 11.70 -21.63 -6.91
N LYS A 417 12.05 -20.80 -7.91
CA LYS A 417 13.16 -19.84 -7.77
C LYS A 417 12.82 -18.68 -6.82
N VAL A 418 13.75 -18.34 -5.92
CA VAL A 418 13.74 -17.10 -5.13
C VAL A 418 14.94 -16.23 -5.51
N SER A 419 14.65 -15.03 -6.05
CA SER A 419 15.68 -14.12 -6.59
C SER A 419 15.76 -12.83 -5.78
N ASN A 420 16.96 -12.24 -5.71
CA ASN A 420 17.15 -10.88 -5.21
C ASN A 420 17.17 -9.84 -6.34
N LEU A 421 16.98 -10.23 -7.60
CA LEU A 421 16.90 -9.29 -8.71
C LEU A 421 15.52 -8.63 -8.76
N ILE A 422 15.48 -7.32 -8.96
CA ILE A 422 14.24 -6.56 -9.09
C ILE A 422 13.44 -7.07 -10.28
N GLU A 423 14.09 -7.26 -11.43
CA GLU A 423 13.47 -7.72 -12.67
C GLU A 423 12.72 -9.06 -12.53
N GLU A 424 13.29 -9.98 -11.74
CA GLU A 424 12.69 -11.29 -11.45
C GLU A 424 11.43 -11.15 -10.57
N ASN A 425 11.47 -10.24 -9.59
CA ASN A 425 10.37 -10.00 -8.66
C ASN A 425 9.32 -9.02 -9.18
N MET A 426 9.58 -8.35 -10.30
CA MET A 426 8.64 -7.46 -10.99
C MET A 426 7.76 -8.18 -12.01
N VAL A 427 7.89 -9.51 -12.14
CA VAL A 427 6.92 -10.34 -12.85
C VAL A 427 5.77 -10.62 -11.88
N LYS A 428 4.66 -9.89 -12.04
CA LYS A 428 3.52 -9.92 -11.10
C LYS A 428 2.17 -10.15 -11.78
N THR A 429 2.08 -9.87 -13.08
CA THR A 429 0.83 -9.74 -13.82
C THR A 429 0.80 -10.66 -15.04
N MET A 430 -0.38 -10.89 -15.60
CA MET A 430 -0.53 -11.60 -16.88
C MET A 430 0.08 -10.80 -18.05
N ASP A 431 0.05 -9.47 -17.99
CA ASP A 431 0.65 -8.64 -19.04
C ASP A 431 2.19 -8.77 -19.05
N ASP A 432 2.82 -9.02 -17.90
CA ASP A 432 4.25 -9.35 -17.85
C ASP A 432 4.57 -10.64 -18.63
N LEU A 433 3.68 -11.63 -18.60
CA LEU A 433 3.81 -12.86 -19.38
C LEU A 433 3.61 -12.61 -20.88
N LYS A 434 2.56 -11.88 -21.26
CA LYS A 434 2.25 -11.54 -22.66
C LYS A 434 3.39 -10.80 -23.34
N VAL A 435 4.02 -9.87 -22.62
CA VAL A 435 5.17 -9.12 -23.12
C VAL A 435 6.39 -10.02 -23.33
N ARG A 436 6.67 -10.93 -22.39
CA ARG A 436 7.84 -11.82 -22.47
C ARG A 436 7.66 -12.95 -23.48
N TYR A 437 6.45 -13.45 -23.64
CA TYR A 437 6.12 -14.60 -24.47
C TYR A 437 4.99 -14.27 -25.47
N PRO A 438 5.22 -13.36 -26.43
CA PRO A 438 4.16 -12.82 -27.30
C PRO A 438 3.53 -13.84 -28.27
N LYS A 439 4.14 -15.01 -28.41
CA LYS A 439 3.64 -16.12 -29.25
C LYS A 439 2.66 -17.04 -28.51
N ILE A 440 2.51 -16.86 -27.20
CA ILE A 440 1.55 -17.61 -26.36
C ILE A 440 0.43 -16.67 -25.97
N THR A 441 -0.81 -17.11 -26.15
CA THR A 441 -1.98 -16.39 -25.66
C THR A 441 -2.14 -16.69 -24.17
N PHE A 442 -2.19 -15.64 -23.36
CA PHE A 442 -2.51 -15.73 -21.94
C PHE A 442 -3.87 -15.12 -21.68
N GLY A 443 -4.72 -15.82 -20.93
CA GLY A 443 -6.04 -15.34 -20.55
C GLY A 443 -6.47 -15.85 -19.19
N LEU A 444 -7.45 -15.17 -18.59
CA LEU A 444 -8.30 -15.83 -17.60
C LEU A 444 -9.25 -16.73 -18.39
N ARG A 445 -9.51 -17.94 -17.90
CA ARG A 445 -10.42 -18.86 -18.60
C ARG A 445 -11.81 -18.20 -18.72
N ALA A 446 -12.21 -17.88 -19.95
CA ALA A 446 -13.53 -17.30 -20.22
C ALA A 446 -14.61 -18.37 -20.01
N LEU A 447 -15.65 -17.98 -19.30
CA LEU A 447 -16.77 -18.80 -18.89
C LEU A 447 -17.43 -19.53 -20.07
N ASP A 448 -17.16 -20.82 -20.22
CA ASP A 448 -18.28 -21.74 -20.37
C ASP A 448 -19.18 -21.57 -19.13
N SER A 449 -20.50 -21.66 -19.29
CA SER A 449 -21.56 -21.31 -18.32
C SER A 449 -21.55 -22.09 -16.97
N LYS A 450 -20.41 -22.70 -16.62
CA LYS A 450 -20.12 -23.44 -15.39
C LYS A 450 -18.88 -22.95 -14.62
N SER A 451 -18.18 -21.90 -15.07
CA SER A 451 -17.00 -21.38 -14.36
C SER A 451 -17.41 -20.50 -13.15
N ASN A 452 -17.01 -20.89 -11.93
CA ASN A 452 -17.25 -20.13 -10.70
C ASN A 452 -16.07 -19.20 -10.36
N LEU A 453 -15.60 -18.38 -11.30
CA LEU A 453 -14.57 -17.37 -10.98
C LEU A 453 -15.19 -16.28 -10.09
N PRO A 454 -14.58 -15.96 -8.93
CA PRO A 454 -15.01 -14.85 -8.10
C PRO A 454 -15.01 -13.54 -8.90
N ALA A 455 -16.03 -12.69 -8.71
CA ALA A 455 -16.17 -11.43 -9.46
C ALA A 455 -14.99 -10.46 -9.26
N ASP A 456 -14.26 -10.60 -8.16
CA ASP A 456 -13.07 -9.84 -7.79
C ASP A 456 -11.76 -10.41 -8.37
N TYR A 457 -11.79 -11.59 -9.00
CA TYR A 457 -10.61 -12.19 -9.62
C TYR A 457 -10.34 -11.61 -11.02
N THR A 458 -9.75 -10.42 -11.04
CA THR A 458 -9.47 -9.65 -12.26
C THR A 458 -8.03 -9.80 -12.76
N GLU A 459 -7.12 -10.33 -11.93
CA GLU A 459 -5.70 -10.47 -12.21
C GLU A 459 -5.14 -11.74 -11.53
N ILE A 460 -4.13 -12.36 -12.14
CA ILE A 460 -3.43 -13.52 -11.55
C ILE A 460 -2.50 -13.11 -10.41
N THR A 461 -2.15 -14.04 -9.52
CA THR A 461 -1.17 -13.78 -8.46
C THR A 461 0.26 -13.72 -9.02
N SER A 462 1.14 -13.07 -8.26
CA SER A 462 2.58 -13.06 -8.57
C SER A 462 3.19 -14.46 -8.52
N SER A 463 2.60 -15.40 -7.77
CA SER A 463 3.02 -16.80 -7.72
C SER A 463 2.84 -17.50 -9.06
N LEU A 464 1.63 -17.41 -9.63
CA LEU A 464 1.31 -18.02 -10.91
C LEU A 464 2.12 -17.38 -12.04
N ALA A 465 2.20 -16.05 -12.06
CA ALA A 465 3.01 -15.32 -13.04
C ALA A 465 4.49 -15.77 -13.02
N GLN A 466 5.10 -15.90 -11.83
CA GLN A 466 6.50 -16.31 -11.72
C GLN A 466 6.72 -17.80 -12.01
N LEU A 467 5.82 -18.70 -11.61
CA LEU A 467 5.93 -20.12 -11.95
C LEU A 467 5.94 -20.30 -13.48
N ILE A 468 4.95 -19.73 -14.17
CA ILE A 468 4.81 -19.88 -15.63
C ILE A 468 6.00 -19.25 -16.33
N LYS A 469 6.44 -18.06 -15.89
CA LYS A 469 7.63 -17.42 -16.44
C LYS A 469 8.88 -18.30 -16.28
N ASN A 470 9.08 -18.91 -15.12
CA ASN A 470 10.22 -19.78 -14.85
C ASN A 470 10.17 -21.08 -15.66
N TRP A 471 8.99 -21.68 -15.80
CA TRP A 471 8.79 -22.89 -16.59
C TRP A 471 9.05 -22.64 -18.07
N LEU A 472 8.45 -21.59 -18.66
CA LEU A 472 8.63 -21.22 -20.05
C LEU A 472 10.10 -20.88 -20.40
N GLN A 473 10.83 -20.28 -19.45
CA GLN A 473 12.27 -19.99 -19.64
C GLN A 473 13.09 -21.27 -19.83
N GLY A 474 12.71 -22.38 -19.20
CA GLY A 474 13.37 -23.68 -19.34
C GLY A 474 12.90 -24.51 -20.54
N LYS A 475 11.94 -24.03 -21.33
CA LYS A 475 11.30 -24.79 -22.43
C LYS A 475 11.32 -23.98 -23.74
N PRO A 476 12.52 -23.73 -24.33
CA PRO A 476 12.60 -23.03 -25.61
C PRO A 476 11.77 -23.76 -26.68
N GLY A 477 11.01 -23.02 -27.48
CA GLY A 477 10.16 -23.59 -28.54
C GLY A 477 8.80 -24.13 -28.09
N VAL A 478 8.47 -24.11 -26.78
CA VAL A 478 7.19 -24.62 -26.25
C VAL A 478 5.94 -24.03 -26.93
N HIS A 479 6.03 -22.79 -27.41
CA HIS A 479 4.96 -22.09 -28.13
C HIS A 479 4.53 -22.76 -29.45
N HIS A 480 5.35 -23.64 -30.03
CA HIS A 480 4.98 -24.43 -31.21
C HIS A 480 4.00 -25.55 -30.86
N ILE A 481 4.05 -26.02 -29.61
CA ILE A 481 3.24 -27.13 -29.11
C ILE A 481 2.07 -26.61 -28.31
N CYS A 482 2.26 -25.62 -27.44
CA CYS A 482 1.24 -24.97 -26.62
C CYS A 482 1.09 -23.50 -27.01
N SER A 483 -0.07 -23.13 -27.56
CA SER A 483 -0.31 -21.75 -28.02
C SER A 483 -1.13 -20.92 -27.04
N GLN A 484 -1.74 -21.55 -26.02
CA GLN A 484 -2.66 -20.90 -25.11
C GLN A 484 -2.49 -21.42 -23.67
N ILE A 485 -2.36 -20.50 -22.72
CA ILE A 485 -2.32 -20.78 -21.28
C ILE A 485 -3.41 -19.94 -20.60
N TYR A 486 -4.33 -20.62 -19.94
CA TYR A 486 -5.42 -20.03 -19.19
C TYR A 486 -5.23 -20.18 -17.69
N PHE A 487 -5.77 -19.21 -16.95
CA PHE A 487 -5.67 -19.16 -15.49
C PHE A 487 -7.05 -19.15 -14.83
N ASP A 488 -7.15 -19.82 -13.69
CA ASP A 488 -8.33 -19.80 -12.82
C ASP A 488 -7.93 -19.87 -11.34
N THR A 489 -8.91 -19.91 -10.42
CA THR A 489 -8.64 -20.01 -8.97
C THR A 489 -8.66 -21.44 -8.42
N GLY A 490 -8.86 -22.44 -9.30
CA GLY A 490 -9.09 -23.83 -8.93
C GLY A 490 -7.89 -24.53 -8.31
N ASP A 491 -8.14 -25.75 -7.82
CA ASP A 491 -7.15 -26.69 -7.31
C ASP A 491 -6.57 -27.61 -8.40
N GLY A 492 -7.05 -27.47 -9.63
CA GLY A 492 -6.66 -28.29 -10.76
C GLY A 492 -5.58 -27.66 -11.64
N ALA A 493 -4.99 -28.53 -12.45
CA ALA A 493 -4.39 -28.18 -13.72
C ALA A 493 -5.04 -29.09 -14.78
N GLY A 494 -5.11 -28.64 -16.02
CA GLY A 494 -5.70 -29.43 -17.09
C GLY A 494 -5.18 -29.00 -18.45
N ALA A 495 -5.00 -29.97 -19.33
CA ALA A 495 -4.67 -29.75 -20.73
C ALA A 495 -5.76 -30.30 -21.65
N THR A 496 -6.13 -29.54 -22.67
CA THR A 496 -6.98 -30.01 -23.76
C THR A 496 -6.16 -29.99 -25.06
N GLY A 497 -6.22 -31.08 -25.80
CA GLY A 497 -5.57 -31.21 -27.10
C GLY A 497 -6.60 -31.52 -28.17
N ILE A 498 -7.11 -30.49 -28.84
CA ILE A 498 -7.98 -30.66 -30.01
C ILE A 498 -7.23 -30.07 -31.22
N LEU A 499 -7.04 -30.91 -32.25
CA LEU A 499 -6.52 -30.59 -33.59
C LEU A 499 -6.10 -29.13 -33.82
N GLY A 500 -4.82 -28.83 -33.61
CA GLY A 500 -4.18 -27.56 -33.97
C GLY A 500 -4.26 -26.43 -32.93
N LYS A 501 -5.01 -26.58 -31.83
CA LYS A 501 -4.98 -25.66 -30.68
C LYS A 501 -4.95 -26.47 -29.39
N THR A 502 -3.81 -26.45 -28.74
CA THR A 502 -3.63 -27.08 -27.44
C THR A 502 -3.61 -25.98 -26.37
N GLU A 503 -4.39 -26.22 -25.33
CA GLU A 503 -4.62 -25.27 -24.26
C GLU A 503 -4.18 -25.91 -22.94
N MET A 504 -3.56 -25.11 -22.09
CA MET A 504 -3.21 -25.50 -20.72
C MET A 504 -3.93 -24.58 -19.76
N ILE A 505 -4.47 -25.13 -18.68
CA ILE A 505 -5.26 -24.43 -17.68
C ILE A 505 -4.61 -24.67 -16.33
N PHE A 506 -4.29 -23.58 -15.62
CA PHE A 506 -3.66 -23.63 -14.31
C PHE A 506 -4.45 -22.85 -13.27
N GLY A 507 -4.83 -23.54 -12.20
CA GLY A 507 -5.44 -22.91 -11.05
C GLY A 507 -4.42 -22.33 -10.07
N GLU A 508 -4.75 -21.21 -9.46
CA GLU A 508 -3.90 -20.57 -8.45
C GLU A 508 -3.58 -21.47 -7.25
N ARG A 509 -4.53 -22.32 -6.82
CA ARG A 509 -4.29 -23.22 -5.68
C ARG A 509 -3.34 -24.35 -6.04
N SER A 510 -3.32 -24.82 -7.30
CA SER A 510 -2.43 -25.91 -7.73
C SER A 510 -0.97 -25.49 -7.83
N VAL A 511 -0.68 -24.18 -7.71
CA VAL A 511 0.66 -23.61 -7.82
C VAL A 511 1.13 -22.88 -6.55
N ASP A 512 0.23 -22.66 -5.59
CA ASP A 512 0.56 -22.04 -4.31
C ASP A 512 1.37 -23.00 -3.43
N PRO A 513 2.58 -22.63 -2.99
CA PRO A 513 3.44 -23.53 -2.22
C PRO A 513 2.78 -24.06 -0.95
N SER A 514 2.08 -23.21 -0.20
CA SER A 514 1.46 -23.59 1.07
C SER A 514 0.25 -24.49 0.88
N TYR A 515 -0.58 -24.20 -0.13
CA TYR A 515 -1.69 -25.08 -0.48
C TYR A 515 -1.19 -26.44 -0.96
N PHE A 516 -0.19 -26.46 -1.84
CA PHE A 516 0.33 -27.69 -2.41
C PHE A 516 0.96 -28.61 -1.35
N LEU A 517 1.72 -28.05 -0.39
CA LEU A 517 2.28 -28.84 0.72
C LEU A 517 1.19 -29.51 1.58
N LYS A 518 0.02 -28.88 1.68
CA LYS A 518 -1.11 -29.41 2.45
C LYS A 518 -1.97 -30.38 1.64
N TYR A 519 -2.09 -30.16 0.34
CA TYR A 519 -2.93 -30.92 -0.59
C TYR A 519 -2.12 -31.29 -1.85
N PRO A 520 -1.16 -32.22 -1.74
CA PRO A 520 -0.27 -32.55 -2.84
C PRO A 520 -1.03 -33.21 -4.00
N ILE A 521 -0.69 -32.82 -5.23
CA ILE A 521 -1.24 -33.42 -6.45
C ILE A 521 -0.32 -34.54 -6.89
N ARG A 522 -0.72 -35.81 -6.69
CA ARG A 522 -0.03 -37.00 -7.21
C ARG A 522 1.50 -37.02 -6.97
N ASN A 523 1.96 -36.51 -5.82
CA ASN A 523 3.39 -36.37 -5.47
C ASN A 523 4.23 -35.54 -6.47
N LEU A 524 3.60 -34.73 -7.31
CA LEU A 524 4.31 -33.77 -8.17
C LEU A 524 4.75 -32.56 -7.33
N ASN A 525 5.65 -31.73 -7.86
CA ASN A 525 5.82 -30.35 -7.40
C ASN A 525 5.16 -29.40 -8.43
N PRO A 526 5.04 -28.08 -8.18
CA PRO A 526 4.38 -27.19 -9.12
C PRO A 526 4.99 -27.19 -10.54
N PRO A 527 6.33 -27.14 -10.74
CA PRO A 527 6.92 -27.33 -12.07
C PRO A 527 6.54 -28.66 -12.75
N MET A 528 6.53 -29.76 -12.01
CA MET A 528 6.16 -31.08 -12.52
C MET A 528 4.67 -31.18 -12.85
N THR A 529 3.79 -30.48 -12.13
CA THR A 529 2.38 -30.36 -12.49
C THR A 529 2.24 -29.70 -13.86
N VAL A 530 3.00 -28.63 -14.11
CA VAL A 530 3.02 -27.96 -15.42
C VAL A 530 3.56 -28.90 -16.51
N ASP A 531 4.63 -29.64 -16.25
CA ASP A 531 5.19 -30.62 -17.19
C ASP A 531 4.25 -31.82 -17.45
N HIS A 532 3.51 -32.27 -16.43
CA HIS A 532 2.50 -33.32 -16.57
C HIS A 532 1.40 -32.90 -17.54
N GLU A 533 0.84 -31.70 -17.34
CA GLU A 533 -0.17 -31.17 -18.25
C GLU A 533 0.40 -30.93 -19.66
N PHE A 534 1.66 -30.48 -19.74
CA PHE A 534 2.30 -30.27 -21.03
C PHE A 534 2.49 -31.58 -21.81
N THR A 535 2.68 -32.70 -21.11
CA THR A 535 2.74 -34.02 -21.74
C THR A 535 1.42 -34.36 -22.43
N HIS A 536 0.28 -34.08 -21.80
CA HIS A 536 -1.04 -34.28 -22.43
C HIS A 536 -1.24 -33.35 -23.63
N THR A 537 -0.82 -32.09 -23.53
CA THR A 537 -0.78 -31.14 -24.64
C THR A 537 0.06 -31.67 -25.81
N GLN A 538 1.26 -32.19 -25.53
CA GLN A 538 2.16 -32.74 -26.54
C GLN A 538 1.56 -33.98 -27.22
N GLN A 539 0.94 -34.89 -26.47
CA GLN A 539 0.24 -36.05 -27.04
C GLN A 539 -0.91 -35.62 -27.95
N GLY A 540 -1.71 -34.64 -27.52
CA GLY A 540 -2.79 -34.09 -28.35
C GLY A 540 -2.27 -33.44 -29.64
N TYR A 541 -1.17 -32.71 -29.56
CA TYR A 541 -0.49 -32.12 -30.72
C TYR A 541 -0.01 -33.19 -31.71
N ILE A 542 0.68 -34.23 -31.22
CA ILE A 542 1.16 -35.35 -32.05
C ILE A 542 0.00 -36.07 -32.73
N ARG A 543 -1.06 -36.44 -31.98
CA ARG A 543 -2.27 -37.06 -32.54
C ARG A 543 -2.91 -36.19 -33.63
N GLY A 544 -2.90 -34.87 -33.45
CA GLY A 544 -3.39 -33.93 -34.44
C GLY A 544 -2.58 -33.95 -35.74
N LEU A 545 -1.25 -33.97 -35.65
CA LEU A 545 -0.37 -34.09 -36.81
C LEU A 545 -0.53 -35.44 -37.53
N GLU A 546 -0.63 -36.54 -36.77
CA GLU A 546 -0.87 -37.88 -37.32
C GLU A 546 -2.22 -37.94 -38.05
N TYR A 547 -3.27 -37.37 -37.46
CA TYR A 547 -4.58 -37.27 -38.10
C TYR A 547 -4.54 -36.47 -39.40
N ILE A 548 -3.85 -35.33 -39.43
CA ILE A 548 -3.68 -34.52 -40.66
C ILE A 548 -2.92 -35.33 -41.72
N LYS A 549 -1.80 -35.98 -41.36
CA LYS A 549 -1.04 -36.83 -42.29
C LYS A 549 -1.86 -38.00 -42.82
N LEU A 550 -2.66 -38.66 -41.97
CA LEU A 550 -3.57 -39.73 -42.37
C LEU A 550 -4.65 -39.23 -43.32
N ARG A 551 -5.22 -38.04 -43.06
CA ARG A 551 -6.18 -37.38 -43.94
C ARG A 551 -5.56 -37.04 -45.30
N ASP A 552 -4.36 -36.47 -45.32
CA ASP A 552 -3.65 -36.11 -46.55
C ASP A 552 -3.28 -37.35 -47.36
N LEU A 553 -2.88 -38.45 -46.70
CA LEU A 553 -2.69 -39.75 -47.34
C LEU A 553 -4.00 -40.29 -47.93
N ARG A 554 -5.11 -40.26 -47.18
CA ARG A 554 -6.43 -40.68 -47.69
C ARG A 554 -6.85 -39.89 -48.90
N SER A 555 -6.77 -38.55 -48.85
CA SER A 555 -7.09 -37.68 -49.98
C SER A 555 -6.23 -38.00 -51.22
N LYS A 556 -4.92 -38.25 -51.02
CA LYS A 556 -4.01 -38.64 -52.09
C LYS A 556 -4.35 -40.01 -52.71
N TYR A 557 -4.85 -40.97 -51.92
CA TYR A 557 -5.22 -42.31 -52.39
C TYR A 557 -6.64 -42.39 -52.94
N GLU A 558 -7.62 -41.68 -52.39
CA GLU A 558 -8.99 -41.55 -52.92
C GLU A 558 -9.00 -40.91 -54.31
N HIS A 559 -8.04 -40.03 -54.61
CA HIS A 559 -7.82 -39.49 -55.95
C HIS A 559 -6.93 -40.35 -56.85
N SER A 560 -6.42 -41.48 -56.36
CA SER A 560 -5.71 -42.43 -57.22
C SER A 560 -6.73 -43.32 -57.94
N ALA A 561 -6.75 -43.28 -59.26
CA ALA A 561 -7.60 -44.15 -60.09
C ALA A 561 -7.46 -45.66 -59.75
N LYS A 562 -6.29 -46.06 -59.20
CA LYS A 562 -6.02 -47.41 -58.71
C LYS A 562 -6.84 -47.80 -57.46
N PHE A 563 -7.10 -46.87 -56.54
CA PHE A 563 -7.90 -47.15 -55.35
C PHE A 563 -9.39 -47.31 -55.71
N GLY A 564 -9.93 -46.39 -56.53
CA GLY A 564 -11.29 -46.52 -57.06
C GLY A 564 -11.51 -47.82 -57.84
N ALA A 565 -10.54 -48.22 -58.68
CA ALA A 565 -10.58 -49.50 -59.41
C ALA A 565 -10.48 -50.73 -58.48
N SER A 566 -9.73 -50.64 -57.38
CA SER A 566 -9.58 -51.73 -56.41
C SER A 566 -10.83 -51.88 -55.54
N MET A 567 -11.41 -50.76 -55.08
CA MET A 567 -12.69 -50.75 -54.36
C MET A 567 -13.82 -51.26 -55.23
N GLY A 568 -13.91 -50.85 -56.50
CA GLY A 568 -14.91 -51.38 -57.43
C GLY A 568 -14.75 -52.89 -57.71
N ARG A 569 -13.52 -53.43 -57.62
CA ARG A 569 -13.29 -54.90 -57.69
C ARG A 569 -13.75 -55.62 -56.43
N ILE A 570 -13.43 -55.08 -55.26
CA ILE A 570 -13.85 -55.63 -53.96
C ILE A 570 -15.39 -55.60 -53.86
N GLU A 571 -16.01 -54.51 -54.29
CA GLU A 571 -17.46 -54.35 -54.34
C GLU A 571 -18.13 -55.43 -55.20
N LYS A 572 -17.60 -55.66 -56.41
CA LYS A 572 -18.09 -56.72 -57.32
C LYS A 572 -17.92 -58.12 -56.72
N LEU A 573 -16.81 -58.38 -56.04
CA LEU A 573 -16.55 -59.67 -55.37
C LEU A 573 -17.52 -59.90 -54.21
N LEU A 574 -17.79 -58.88 -53.40
CA LEU A 574 -18.70 -58.98 -52.25
C LEU A 574 -20.16 -59.14 -52.71
N ILE A 575 -20.59 -58.42 -53.75
CA ILE A 575 -21.92 -58.62 -54.35
C ILE A 575 -22.04 -60.02 -54.97
N SER A 576 -20.99 -60.51 -55.63
CA SER A 576 -20.99 -61.86 -56.21
C SER A 576 -21.06 -62.96 -55.15
N ALA A 577 -20.30 -62.82 -54.05
CA ALA A 577 -20.35 -63.72 -52.91
C ALA A 577 -21.72 -63.69 -52.20
N ALA A 578 -22.31 -62.50 -52.04
CA ALA A 578 -23.66 -62.34 -51.47
C ALA A 578 -24.73 -63.01 -52.34
N LYS A 579 -24.70 -62.83 -53.67
CA LYS A 579 -25.61 -63.51 -54.61
C LYS A 579 -25.43 -65.03 -54.61
N LYS A 580 -24.19 -65.52 -54.44
CA LYS A 580 -23.93 -66.96 -54.34
C LYS A 580 -24.53 -67.57 -53.07
N LYS A 581 -24.53 -66.83 -51.96
CA LYS A 581 -25.08 -67.27 -50.68
C LYS A 581 -26.60 -67.03 -50.59
N TYR A 582 -27.10 -65.99 -51.23
CA TYR A 582 -28.50 -65.57 -51.26
C TYR A 582 -28.89 -65.21 -52.71
N PRO A 583 -29.39 -66.18 -53.51
CA PRO A 583 -29.66 -65.99 -54.94
C PRO A 583 -30.63 -64.85 -55.27
N SER A 584 -31.50 -64.49 -54.33
CA SER A 584 -32.47 -63.38 -54.43
C SER A 584 -31.90 -62.01 -54.07
N PHE A 585 -30.61 -61.88 -53.75
CA PHE A 585 -30.00 -60.61 -53.35
C PHE A 585 -29.91 -59.61 -54.52
N THR A 586 -30.69 -58.53 -54.45
CA THR A 586 -30.75 -57.43 -55.44
C THR A 586 -30.16 -56.11 -54.94
N GLY A 587 -29.65 -56.07 -53.71
CA GLY A 587 -29.13 -54.85 -53.06
C GLY A 587 -27.78 -54.36 -53.60
N LYS A 588 -27.42 -53.13 -53.22
CA LYS A 588 -26.09 -52.54 -53.44
C LYS A 588 -25.13 -52.99 -52.33
N TYR A 589 -23.83 -52.77 -52.52
CA TYR A 589 -22.81 -53.11 -51.51
C TYR A 589 -23.05 -52.45 -50.14
N THR A 590 -23.62 -51.25 -50.13
CA THR A 590 -24.04 -50.54 -48.92
C THR A 590 -25.08 -51.30 -48.09
N ASP A 591 -25.84 -52.20 -48.70
CA ASP A 591 -26.90 -52.97 -48.04
C ASP A 591 -26.34 -54.26 -47.38
N ILE A 592 -25.05 -54.55 -47.58
CA ILE A 592 -24.33 -55.73 -47.05
C ILE A 592 -23.62 -55.39 -45.74
N LEU A 593 -23.44 -54.11 -45.42
CA LEU A 593 -22.78 -53.64 -44.20
C LEU A 593 -23.82 -53.12 -43.21
N PRO A 594 -24.13 -53.83 -42.11
CA PRO A 594 -24.78 -53.22 -40.96
C PRO A 594 -23.94 -52.04 -40.46
N GLU A 595 -24.59 -50.95 -40.04
CA GLU A 595 -23.94 -49.72 -39.52
C GLU A 595 -22.93 -49.98 -38.38
N GLU A 596 -22.96 -51.15 -37.76
CA GLU A 596 -22.08 -51.57 -36.66
C GLU A 596 -20.64 -51.93 -37.10
N TYR A 597 -20.34 -52.03 -38.41
CA TYR A 597 -19.02 -52.42 -38.94
C TYR A 597 -18.13 -51.24 -39.39
N ALA A 598 -18.46 -50.01 -39.02
CA ALA A 598 -17.65 -48.85 -39.35
C ALA A 598 -16.35 -48.79 -38.52
N GLN A 599 -15.37 -49.66 -38.77
CA GLN A 599 -14.05 -49.56 -38.12
C GLN A 599 -12.82 -49.86 -38.99
N VAL A 600 -11.90 -48.90 -38.85
CA VAL A 600 -10.43 -48.96 -38.87
C VAL A 600 -9.75 -49.44 -40.16
N TRP A 601 -9.22 -48.46 -40.89
CA TRP A 601 -8.25 -48.64 -41.97
C TRP A 601 -6.85 -48.38 -41.42
N GLN A 602 -6.01 -49.42 -41.35
CA GLN A 602 -4.59 -49.27 -41.00
C GLN A 602 -3.74 -49.59 -42.25
N ILE A 603 -2.81 -48.70 -42.57
CA ILE A 603 -1.86 -48.87 -43.68
C ILE A 603 -0.50 -49.21 -43.06
N GLU A 604 -0.03 -50.43 -43.29
CA GLU A 604 1.34 -50.83 -42.98
C GLU A 604 2.11 -51.06 -44.29
N HIS A 605 3.30 -50.48 -44.39
CA HIS A 605 4.25 -50.70 -45.51
C HIS A 605 3.65 -50.52 -46.92
N GLY A 606 2.71 -49.59 -47.09
CA GLY A 606 2.10 -49.30 -48.40
C GLY A 606 1.07 -50.34 -48.87
N LYS A 607 0.64 -51.26 -48.00
CA LYS A 607 -0.46 -52.19 -48.26
C LYS A 607 -1.64 -51.88 -47.33
N LEU A 608 -2.84 -51.92 -47.89
CA LEU A 608 -4.10 -51.76 -47.15
C LEU A 608 -4.43 -53.10 -46.48
N LEU A 609 -4.42 -53.14 -45.16
CA LEU A 609 -4.90 -54.29 -44.40
C LEU A 609 -6.36 -54.04 -44.01
N VAL A 610 -7.25 -54.93 -44.46
CA VAL A 610 -8.65 -54.99 -44.04
C VAL A 610 -8.76 -56.12 -43.02
N ALA A 611 -9.01 -55.77 -41.75
CA ALA A 611 -9.24 -56.77 -40.71
C ALA A 611 -10.75 -57.04 -40.60
N TYR A 612 -11.16 -58.30 -40.72
CA TYR A 612 -12.50 -58.78 -40.40
C TYR A 612 -12.51 -59.27 -38.95
N GLN A 613 -13.29 -58.62 -38.07
CA GLN A 613 -13.51 -59.12 -36.72
C GLN A 613 -14.78 -59.99 -36.72
N LYS A 614 -14.62 -61.31 -36.51
CA LYS A 614 -15.71 -62.31 -36.48
C LYS A 614 -16.46 -62.18 -35.15
N SER A 615 -17.59 -61.47 -35.12
CA SER A 615 -18.45 -61.36 -33.92
C SER A 615 -19.85 -61.94 -34.14
N LEU A 616 -19.95 -63.18 -34.63
CA LEU A 616 -21.15 -64.00 -34.44
C LEU A 616 -20.70 -65.45 -34.28
N GLY A 617 -20.69 -65.93 -33.04
CA GLY A 617 -20.30 -67.29 -32.67
C GLY A 617 -21.26 -68.35 -33.20
N ILE A 618 -21.05 -68.77 -34.45
CA ILE A 618 -21.57 -70.00 -35.04
C ILE A 618 -20.41 -70.59 -35.85
N ASN A 619 -20.06 -71.85 -35.56
CA ASN A 619 -18.82 -72.56 -35.95
C ASN A 619 -18.24 -72.14 -37.31
#